data_AF-A0AAJ6XY55-F1
#
_entry.id   AF-A0AAJ6XY55-F1
#
_cell.length_a   1.000
_cell.length_b   1.000
_cell.length_c   1.000
_cell.angle_alpha   90.00
_cell.angle_beta   90.00
_cell.angle_gamma   90.00
#
_symmetry.space_group_name_H-M   'P 1'
#
loop_
_entity.id
_entity.type
_entity.pdbx_description
1 polymer ?
#
loop_
_entity_poly.entity_id
_entity_poly.type
_entity_poly.pdbx_seq_one_letter_code
_entity_poly.pdbx_strand_id
1 'polypeptide(L)'
;MEPDDEIYANGGADVSNNRNRPIISSEQLDIEAYAGLYTGRTKITRLLFIADRFGQNNNTAMKMEALRMAYEEIKKGENTQLFRDVVHKIDGRLGDNYGMDSAWCEMVDRRADQRKEKLENELNAYRTNLIKESIRMGYNDFGDYYYAHGYLADAFKSYARTRDYCTTSKHVIHTCMSAILVSIEMGQFTHVTSYVSKAEQTAEALEPPTVSKLRCAAGLAHLEAKKYKLAARKFLEVSPELGNSYNEVIAPQDVATYGGLCALASFDRMELKSKVIDNPNFRNFLELVPEVRELIHDFYSSHCALYCKSKKFCVGTWYIDGRRFRIFYFNKVLDFILRRWFFNAGKIAYTCSIFPRACHQ
;
A
#
# COMPACT_ATOMS: atom_id res chain seq x y z
N MET A 1 1.02 4.17 69.91
CA MET A 1 0.14 4.48 68.78
C MET A 1 0.24 3.32 67.82
N GLU A 2 -0.91 2.84 67.40
CA GLU A 2 -1.23 1.54 66.81
C GLU A 2 -0.44 1.15 65.54
N PRO A 3 -0.30 -0.15 65.25
CA PRO A 3 -0.08 -0.69 63.91
C PRO A 3 -1.42 -0.78 63.15
N ASP A 4 -1.42 -0.93 61.82
CA ASP A 4 -2.44 -1.71 61.09
C ASP A 4 -2.09 -1.83 59.58
N ASP A 5 -1.94 -3.10 59.19
CA ASP A 5 -2.52 -3.81 58.05
C ASP A 5 -2.12 -3.58 56.57
N GLU A 6 -1.73 -4.72 56.01
CA GLU A 6 -1.55 -5.08 54.61
C GLU A 6 -2.82 -4.85 53.76
N ILE A 7 -2.64 -4.37 52.52
CA ILE A 7 -3.51 -4.79 51.41
C ILE A 7 -2.63 -5.05 50.18
N TYR A 8 -2.43 -6.33 49.88
CA TYR A 8 -2.06 -6.81 48.56
C TYR A 8 -3.26 -6.63 47.62
N ALA A 9 -3.06 -5.97 46.48
CA ALA A 9 -3.99 -6.03 45.36
C ALA A 9 -3.22 -6.19 44.04
N ASN A 10 -3.16 -7.44 43.57
CA ASN A 10 -2.94 -7.77 42.17
C ASN A 10 -4.09 -7.18 41.34
N GLY A 11 -3.77 -6.44 40.30
CA GLY A 11 -4.79 -5.89 39.40
C GLY A 11 -4.23 -5.40 38.08
N GLY A 12 -4.38 -6.24 37.05
CA GLY A 12 -4.66 -5.79 35.69
C GLY A 12 -3.46 -5.49 34.80
N ALA A 13 -3.12 -6.45 33.95
CA ALA A 13 -2.41 -6.20 32.71
C ALA A 13 -3.19 -5.19 31.86
N ASP A 14 -2.67 -3.96 31.73
CA ASP A 14 -3.22 -2.97 30.82
C ASP A 14 -2.65 -3.19 29.42
N VAL A 15 -3.35 -4.05 28.66
CA VAL A 15 -3.06 -4.48 27.28
C VAL A 15 -3.42 -3.39 26.25
N SER A 16 -3.69 -2.15 26.67
CA SER A 16 -4.39 -1.18 25.82
C SER A 16 -3.53 -0.12 25.11
N ASN A 17 -2.19 -0.08 25.30
CA ASN A 17 -1.40 1.09 24.84
C ASN A 17 -0.42 0.85 23.67
N ASN A 18 -0.52 -0.27 22.93
CA ASN A 18 0.45 -0.61 21.88
C ASN A 18 0.06 -0.16 20.45
N ARG A 19 -0.97 0.67 20.27
CA ARG A 19 -1.50 1.05 18.94
C ARG A 19 -1.05 2.41 18.40
N ASN A 20 -0.34 3.21 19.19
CA ASN A 20 0.05 4.59 18.84
C ASN A 20 1.57 4.82 18.80
N ARG A 21 2.39 3.79 18.59
CA ARG A 21 3.82 4.03 18.36
C ARG A 21 4.02 4.68 16.98
N PRO A 22 4.79 5.78 16.88
CA PRO A 22 5.17 6.31 15.58
C PRO A 22 5.91 5.20 14.83
N ILE A 23 5.39 4.86 13.64
CA ILE A 23 5.89 3.78 12.77
C ILE A 23 7.37 4.04 12.39
N ILE A 24 7.83 5.29 12.55
CA ILE A 24 9.16 5.75 12.17
C ILE A 24 9.78 6.53 13.34
N SER A 25 10.58 5.85 14.17
CA SER A 25 11.57 6.54 15.03
C SER A 25 12.90 6.61 14.27
N SER A 26 13.66 7.70 14.46
CA SER A 26 14.75 8.16 13.58
C SER A 26 15.92 7.20 13.33
N GLU A 27 15.93 5.98 13.86
CA GLU A 27 17.03 5.03 13.69
C GLU A 27 16.64 3.59 13.31
N GLN A 28 15.40 3.12 13.48
CA GLN A 28 15.01 1.75 13.10
C GLN A 28 13.54 1.69 12.66
N LEU A 29 13.30 1.34 11.40
CA LEU A 29 11.97 0.98 10.96
C LEU A 29 11.59 -0.37 11.56
N ASP A 30 10.45 -0.41 12.22
CA ASP A 30 9.82 -1.64 12.67
C ASP A 30 9.13 -2.35 11.48
N ILE A 31 9.79 -3.40 10.98
CA ILE A 31 9.30 -4.21 9.84
C ILE A 31 8.00 -4.91 10.21
N GLU A 32 7.84 -5.32 11.47
CA GLU A 32 6.65 -6.02 11.94
C GLU A 32 5.44 -5.08 11.94
N ALA A 33 5.61 -3.89 12.53
CA ALA A 33 4.57 -2.86 12.50
C ALA A 33 4.21 -2.47 11.06
N TYR A 34 5.19 -2.31 10.18
CA TYR A 34 4.95 -1.97 8.77
C TYR A 34 4.21 -3.09 8.02
N ALA A 35 4.65 -4.34 8.16
CA ALA A 35 4.03 -5.48 7.50
C ALA A 35 2.62 -5.76 8.03
N GLY A 36 2.34 -5.43 9.29
CA GLY A 36 1.03 -5.51 9.91
C GLY A 36 -0.03 -4.57 9.31
N LEU A 37 0.40 -3.55 8.56
CA LEU A 37 -0.52 -2.64 7.85
C LEU A 37 -1.14 -3.25 6.60
N TYR A 38 -0.54 -4.31 6.05
CA TYR A 38 -0.93 -4.87 4.75
C TYR A 38 -1.39 -6.32 4.89
N THR A 39 -2.20 -6.78 3.95
CA THR A 39 -2.66 -8.16 3.85
C THR A 39 -2.45 -8.71 2.45
N GLY A 40 -2.57 -10.03 2.31
CA GLY A 40 -2.49 -10.71 1.01
C GLY A 40 -1.12 -10.57 0.32
N ARG A 41 -1.14 -10.60 -1.01
CA ARG A 41 0.08 -10.60 -1.84
C ARG A 41 0.85 -9.29 -1.76
N THR A 42 0.18 -8.16 -1.49
CA THR A 42 0.86 -6.86 -1.29
C THR A 42 1.81 -6.89 -0.10
N LYS A 43 1.43 -7.54 1.01
CA LYS A 43 2.32 -7.72 2.18
C LYS A 43 3.59 -8.48 1.78
N ILE A 44 3.44 -9.61 1.10
CA ILE A 44 4.57 -10.43 0.62
C ILE A 44 5.45 -9.63 -0.34
N THR A 45 4.84 -8.96 -1.31
CA THR A 45 5.56 -8.15 -2.32
C THR A 45 6.34 -7.02 -1.66
N ARG A 46 5.76 -6.35 -0.66
CA ARG A 46 6.44 -5.31 0.11
C ARG A 46 7.60 -5.88 0.95
N LEU A 47 7.43 -7.02 1.61
CA LEU A 47 8.51 -7.68 2.37
C LEU A 47 9.67 -8.12 1.49
N LEU A 48 9.40 -8.74 0.34
CA LEU A 48 10.43 -9.11 -0.63
C LEU A 48 11.15 -7.88 -1.17
N PHE A 49 10.37 -6.82 -1.43
CA PHE A 49 10.89 -5.54 -1.87
C PHE A 49 11.85 -4.93 -0.82
N ILE A 50 11.50 -4.97 0.47
CA ILE A 50 12.37 -4.58 1.59
C ILE A 50 13.68 -5.38 1.54
N ALA A 51 13.58 -6.71 1.54
CA ALA A 51 14.74 -7.60 1.55
C ALA A 51 15.75 -7.29 0.43
N ASP A 52 15.25 -7.03 -0.79
CA ASP A 52 16.11 -6.75 -1.96
C ASP A 52 16.87 -5.42 -1.85
N ARG A 53 16.33 -4.44 -1.11
CA ARG A 53 16.95 -3.11 -0.97
C ARG A 53 17.91 -3.00 0.20
N PHE A 54 17.61 -3.65 1.32
CA PHE A 54 18.51 -3.67 2.47
C PHE A 54 19.80 -4.45 2.19
N GLY A 55 19.79 -5.37 1.22
CA GLY A 55 20.98 -6.03 0.71
C GLY A 55 22.03 -5.09 0.10
N GLN A 56 21.64 -3.88 -0.33
CA GLN A 56 22.57 -2.89 -0.92
C GLN A 56 23.25 -1.99 0.13
N ASN A 57 22.77 -1.98 1.38
CA ASN A 57 23.21 -1.05 2.42
C ASN A 57 23.87 -1.74 3.63
N ASN A 58 24.36 -2.98 3.46
CA ASN A 58 25.00 -3.81 4.49
C ASN A 58 24.18 -4.05 5.78
N ASN A 59 22.86 -3.84 5.76
CA ASN A 59 22.00 -4.17 6.90
C ASN A 59 21.41 -5.57 6.74
N THR A 60 22.26 -6.57 6.98
CA THR A 60 21.91 -7.99 6.81
C THR A 60 20.77 -8.40 7.75
N ALA A 61 20.75 -7.92 9.00
CA ALA A 61 19.72 -8.29 9.97
C ALA A 61 18.29 -7.96 9.49
N MET A 62 18.06 -6.74 9.00
CA MET A 62 16.75 -6.33 8.48
C MET A 62 16.34 -7.10 7.22
N LYS A 63 17.30 -7.40 6.33
CA LYS A 63 17.04 -8.24 5.16
C LYS A 63 16.58 -9.63 5.58
N MET A 64 17.29 -10.24 6.53
CA MET A 64 16.99 -11.59 7.02
C MET A 64 15.61 -11.64 7.71
N GLU A 65 15.28 -10.62 8.49
CA GLU A 65 13.97 -10.51 9.14
C GLU A 65 12.82 -10.35 8.12
N ALA A 66 12.98 -9.49 7.10
CA ALA A 66 11.98 -9.34 6.04
C ALA A 66 11.77 -10.65 5.25
N LEU A 67 12.84 -11.40 4.97
CA LEU A 67 12.75 -12.71 4.32
C LEU A 67 12.08 -13.76 5.21
N ARG A 68 12.37 -13.76 6.52
CA ARG A 68 11.72 -14.64 7.50
C ARG A 68 10.21 -14.43 7.51
N MET A 69 9.78 -13.17 7.63
CA MET A 69 8.36 -12.80 7.59
C MET A 69 7.71 -13.13 6.24
N ALA A 70 8.41 -12.93 5.12
CA ALA A 70 7.89 -13.26 3.79
C ALA A 70 7.67 -14.78 3.64
N TYR A 71 8.63 -15.59 4.10
CA TYR A 71 8.52 -17.06 4.12
C TYR A 71 7.30 -17.52 4.91
N GLU A 72 7.13 -17.00 6.13
CA GLU A 72 6.01 -17.36 7.01
C GLU A 72 4.65 -16.95 6.41
N GLU A 73 4.59 -15.79 5.76
CA GLU A 73 3.37 -15.33 5.11
C GLU A 73 3.04 -16.13 3.85
N ILE A 74 4.04 -16.49 3.04
CA ILE A 74 3.86 -17.32 1.84
C ILE A 74 3.37 -18.72 2.20
N LYS A 75 3.90 -19.31 3.29
CA LYS A 75 3.49 -20.63 3.81
C LYS A 75 2.01 -20.71 4.23
N LYS A 76 1.35 -19.57 4.48
CA LYS A 76 -0.09 -19.49 4.75
C LYS A 76 -0.94 -19.54 3.47
N GLY A 77 -0.34 -19.29 2.31
CA GLY A 77 -1.00 -19.29 1.00
C GLY A 77 -0.74 -20.54 0.18
N GLU A 78 -1.08 -20.48 -1.10
CA GLU A 78 -0.97 -21.59 -2.06
C GLU A 78 0.04 -21.30 -3.20
N ASN A 79 0.85 -20.25 -3.06
CA ASN A 79 1.80 -19.84 -4.09
C ASN A 79 3.17 -20.53 -3.93
N THR A 80 3.30 -21.70 -4.56
CA THR A 80 4.54 -22.49 -4.50
C THR A 80 5.71 -21.84 -5.25
N GLN A 81 5.45 -21.03 -6.28
CA GLN A 81 6.51 -20.32 -6.99
C GLN A 81 7.19 -19.26 -6.11
N LEU A 82 6.39 -18.40 -5.45
CA LEU A 82 6.92 -17.42 -4.51
C LEU A 82 7.66 -18.09 -3.34
N PHE A 83 7.20 -19.27 -2.91
CA PHE A 83 7.88 -20.05 -1.88
C PHE A 83 9.28 -20.49 -2.33
N ARG A 84 9.40 -21.05 -3.54
CA ARG A 84 10.71 -21.41 -4.11
C ARG A 84 11.62 -20.18 -4.24
N ASP A 85 11.06 -19.05 -4.68
CA ASP A 85 11.81 -17.80 -4.85
C ASP A 85 12.33 -17.24 -3.53
N VAL A 86 11.50 -17.24 -2.46
CA VAL A 86 11.92 -16.72 -1.14
C VAL A 86 12.96 -17.63 -0.48
N VAL A 87 12.81 -18.96 -0.59
CA VAL A 87 13.80 -19.92 -0.08
C VAL A 87 15.14 -19.73 -0.79
N HIS A 88 15.11 -19.56 -2.12
CA HIS A 88 16.32 -19.26 -2.88
C HIS A 88 16.97 -17.94 -2.43
N LYS A 89 16.17 -16.90 -2.13
CA LYS A 89 16.68 -15.61 -1.60
C LYS A 89 17.26 -15.72 -0.18
N ILE A 90 16.74 -16.63 0.66
CA ILE A 90 17.24 -16.90 2.01
C ILE A 90 18.60 -17.60 1.97
N ASP A 91 18.79 -18.53 1.02
CA ASP A 91 20.08 -19.17 0.74
C ASP A 91 20.70 -19.83 1.98
N GLY A 92 19.85 -20.49 2.80
CA GLY A 92 20.25 -21.20 4.02
C GLY A 92 20.65 -20.31 5.21
N ARG A 93 20.67 -18.99 5.07
CA ARG A 93 21.22 -18.06 6.09
C ARG A 93 20.32 -17.88 7.33
N LEU A 94 19.07 -18.37 7.29
CA LEU A 94 18.14 -18.38 8.43
C LEU A 94 18.14 -19.74 9.19
N GLY A 95 18.99 -20.68 8.78
CA GLY A 95 19.02 -22.05 9.32
C GLY A 95 17.97 -22.98 8.70
N ASP A 96 17.98 -24.23 9.15
CA ASP A 96 17.27 -25.34 8.51
C ASP A 96 15.73 -25.19 8.52
N ASN A 97 15.18 -24.50 9.50
CA ASN A 97 13.74 -24.26 9.64
C ASN A 97 13.13 -23.42 8.50
N TYR A 98 13.98 -22.71 7.75
CA TYR A 98 13.59 -21.81 6.66
C TYR A 98 14.12 -22.30 5.30
N GLY A 99 14.40 -23.60 5.20
CA GLY A 99 14.84 -24.28 3.98
C GLY A 99 13.70 -24.64 3.02
N MET A 100 14.05 -25.35 1.95
CA MET A 100 13.08 -25.84 0.96
C MET A 100 12.23 -26.96 1.54
N ASP A 101 10.92 -26.76 1.58
CA ASP A 101 9.94 -27.80 1.92
C ASP A 101 9.30 -28.38 0.63
N SER A 102 9.96 -29.38 0.06
CA SER A 102 9.49 -30.05 -1.16
C SER A 102 8.17 -30.79 -0.94
N ALA A 103 7.97 -31.41 0.22
CA ALA A 103 6.76 -32.14 0.54
C ALA A 103 5.54 -31.22 0.61
N TRP A 104 5.69 -30.02 1.20
CA TRP A 104 4.65 -29.01 1.18
C TRP A 104 4.35 -28.52 -0.23
N CYS A 105 5.38 -28.27 -1.05
CA CYS A 105 5.18 -27.83 -2.43
C CYS A 105 4.38 -28.87 -3.23
N GLU A 106 4.80 -30.14 -3.21
CA GLU A 106 4.12 -31.24 -3.90
C GLU A 106 2.67 -31.42 -3.41
N MET A 107 2.44 -31.30 -2.10
CA MET A 107 1.11 -31.38 -1.54
C MET A 107 0.20 -30.23 -2.02
N VAL A 108 0.72 -29.00 -2.05
CA VAL A 108 -0.03 -27.82 -2.51
C VAL A 108 -0.29 -27.93 -4.02
N ASP A 109 0.72 -28.26 -4.82
CA ASP A 109 0.60 -28.41 -6.27
C ASP A 109 -0.42 -29.51 -6.63
N ARG A 110 -0.38 -30.68 -5.97
CA ARG A 110 -1.37 -31.75 -6.19
C ARG A 110 -2.80 -31.33 -5.83
N ARG A 111 -2.96 -30.56 -4.74
CA ARG A 111 -4.28 -30.04 -4.32
C ARG A 111 -4.78 -28.98 -5.31
N ALA A 112 -3.88 -28.16 -5.83
CA ALA A 112 -4.17 -27.17 -6.84
C ALA A 112 -4.73 -27.80 -8.12
N ASP A 113 -4.11 -28.89 -8.58
CA ASP A 113 -4.54 -29.61 -9.78
C ASP A 113 -5.93 -30.24 -9.61
N GLN A 114 -6.18 -30.91 -8.48
CA GLN A 114 -7.50 -31.48 -8.16
C GLN A 114 -8.59 -30.40 -8.08
N ARG A 115 -8.27 -29.26 -7.45
CA ARG A 115 -9.20 -28.14 -7.35
C ARG A 115 -9.49 -27.54 -8.72
N LYS A 116 -8.49 -27.44 -9.59
CA LYS A 116 -8.65 -26.93 -10.95
C LYS A 116 -9.58 -27.82 -11.77
N GLU A 117 -9.36 -29.13 -11.77
CA GLU A 117 -10.22 -30.09 -12.49
C GLU A 117 -11.68 -30.00 -12.01
N LYS A 118 -11.88 -29.88 -10.69
CA LYS A 118 -13.22 -29.69 -10.10
C LYS A 118 -13.89 -28.41 -10.60
N LEU A 119 -13.19 -27.28 -10.57
CA LEU A 119 -13.70 -25.99 -11.06
C LEU A 119 -14.01 -26.04 -12.57
N GLU A 120 -13.21 -26.76 -13.35
CA GLU A 120 -13.43 -26.94 -14.79
C GLU A 120 -14.72 -27.72 -15.06
N ASN A 121 -14.94 -28.82 -14.32
CA ASN A 121 -16.15 -29.63 -14.41
C ASN A 121 -17.41 -28.85 -13.99
N GLU A 122 -17.35 -28.10 -12.89
CA GLU A 122 -18.45 -27.26 -12.42
C GLU A 122 -18.80 -26.15 -13.42
N LEU A 123 -17.79 -25.43 -13.94
CA LEU A 123 -18.01 -24.37 -14.92
C LEU A 123 -18.59 -24.92 -16.23
N ASN A 124 -18.14 -26.08 -16.68
CA ASN A 124 -18.70 -26.74 -17.88
C ASN A 124 -20.17 -27.11 -17.67
N ALA A 125 -20.54 -27.64 -16.50
CA ALA A 125 -21.93 -27.92 -16.16
C ALA A 125 -22.78 -26.64 -16.16
N TYR A 126 -22.29 -25.54 -15.57
CA TYR A 126 -23.00 -24.25 -15.57
C TYR A 126 -23.18 -23.68 -16.97
N ARG A 127 -22.19 -23.84 -17.85
CA ARG A 127 -22.27 -23.41 -19.26
C ARG A 127 -23.28 -24.22 -20.05
N THR A 128 -23.35 -25.54 -19.85
CA THR A 128 -24.37 -26.40 -20.46
C THR A 128 -25.78 -26.03 -20.00
N ASN A 129 -25.94 -25.70 -18.72
CA ASN A 129 -27.22 -25.31 -18.13
C ASN A 129 -27.60 -23.84 -18.38
N LEU A 130 -26.69 -23.03 -18.95
CA LEU A 130 -26.90 -21.62 -19.29
C LEU A 130 -27.33 -20.72 -18.12
N ILE A 131 -26.93 -21.06 -16.89
CA ILE A 131 -27.26 -20.26 -15.70
C ILE A 131 -26.23 -19.14 -15.55
N LYS A 132 -26.59 -17.92 -15.96
CA LYS A 132 -25.67 -16.75 -16.00
C LYS A 132 -24.94 -16.52 -14.69
N GLU A 133 -25.64 -16.54 -13.57
CA GLU A 133 -25.03 -16.26 -12.26
C GLU A 133 -24.04 -17.36 -11.84
N SER A 134 -24.36 -18.63 -12.08
CA SER A 134 -23.43 -19.74 -11.82
C SER A 134 -22.20 -19.68 -12.72
N ILE A 135 -22.36 -19.30 -14.00
CA ILE A 135 -21.21 -19.09 -14.90
C ILE A 135 -20.35 -17.92 -14.41
N ARG A 136 -20.97 -16.83 -13.96
CA ARG A 136 -20.28 -15.66 -13.40
C ARG A 136 -19.46 -16.04 -12.16
N MET A 137 -20.07 -16.76 -11.23
CA MET A 137 -19.42 -17.25 -10.01
C MET A 137 -18.30 -18.24 -10.34
N GLY A 138 -18.52 -19.19 -11.26
CA GLY A 138 -17.46 -20.11 -11.69
C GLY A 138 -16.24 -19.40 -12.28
N TYR A 139 -16.43 -18.37 -13.12
CA TYR A 139 -15.30 -17.55 -13.59
C TYR A 139 -14.65 -16.72 -12.48
N ASN A 140 -15.40 -16.27 -11.49
CA ASN A 140 -14.84 -15.60 -10.32
C ASN A 140 -13.95 -16.56 -9.51
N ASP A 141 -14.43 -17.77 -9.25
CA ASP A 141 -13.70 -18.80 -8.51
C ASP A 141 -12.43 -19.24 -9.24
N PHE A 142 -12.45 -19.29 -10.59
CA PHE A 142 -11.24 -19.44 -11.39
C PHE A 142 -10.28 -18.26 -11.24
N GLY A 143 -10.79 -17.03 -11.20
CA GLY A 143 -10.00 -15.84 -10.93
C GLY A 143 -9.28 -15.95 -9.58
N ASP A 144 -10.02 -16.29 -8.53
CA ASP A 144 -9.52 -16.45 -7.16
C ASP A 144 -8.49 -17.60 -7.09
N TYR A 145 -8.75 -18.72 -7.76
CA TYR A 145 -7.81 -19.83 -7.90
C TYR A 145 -6.49 -19.37 -8.54
N TYR A 146 -6.54 -18.77 -9.73
CA TYR A 146 -5.32 -18.34 -10.43
C TYR A 146 -4.57 -17.27 -9.64
N TYR A 147 -5.28 -16.37 -8.96
CA TYR A 147 -4.70 -15.34 -8.11
C TYR A 147 -3.93 -15.93 -6.93
N ALA A 148 -4.52 -16.89 -6.22
CA ALA A 148 -3.88 -17.58 -5.09
C ALA A 148 -2.58 -18.31 -5.48
N HIS A 149 -2.57 -18.91 -6.67
CA HIS A 149 -1.40 -19.64 -7.20
C HIS A 149 -0.38 -18.72 -7.90
N GLY A 150 -0.71 -17.44 -8.11
CA GLY A 150 0.18 -16.45 -8.71
C GLY A 150 0.14 -16.32 -10.22
N TYR A 151 -0.80 -17.00 -10.88
CA TYR A 151 -1.03 -16.87 -12.32
C TYR A 151 -1.85 -15.61 -12.63
N LEU A 152 -1.27 -14.44 -12.39
CA LEU A 152 -1.99 -13.15 -12.44
C LEU A 152 -2.63 -12.86 -13.80
N ALA A 153 -1.95 -13.22 -14.90
CA ALA A 153 -2.49 -13.01 -16.25
C ALA A 153 -3.76 -13.81 -16.51
N ASP A 154 -3.83 -15.05 -16.02
CA ASP A 154 -5.00 -15.91 -16.19
C ASP A 154 -6.10 -15.57 -15.19
N ALA A 155 -5.74 -15.12 -13.98
CA ALA A 155 -6.69 -14.52 -13.04
C ALA A 155 -7.42 -13.32 -13.66
N PHE A 156 -6.65 -12.41 -14.29
CA PHE A 156 -7.23 -11.25 -14.99
C PHE A 156 -8.17 -11.67 -16.12
N LYS A 157 -7.80 -12.65 -16.95
CA LYS A 157 -8.68 -13.16 -18.02
C LYS A 157 -9.98 -13.73 -17.48
N SER A 158 -9.92 -14.49 -16.39
CA SER A 158 -11.09 -15.09 -15.74
C SER A 158 -12.02 -14.02 -15.17
N TYR A 159 -11.49 -13.04 -14.41
CA TYR A 159 -12.29 -11.92 -13.93
C TYR A 159 -12.84 -11.06 -15.08
N ALA A 160 -12.07 -10.81 -16.14
CA ALA A 160 -12.55 -10.02 -17.28
C ALA A 160 -13.73 -10.70 -17.99
N ARG A 161 -13.77 -12.05 -17.98
CA ARG A 161 -14.83 -12.85 -18.62
C ARG A 161 -16.14 -12.86 -17.83
N THR A 162 -16.13 -12.60 -16.53
CA THR A 162 -17.38 -12.49 -15.72
C THR A 162 -18.29 -11.35 -16.22
N ARG A 163 -17.72 -10.34 -16.89
CA ARG A 163 -18.43 -9.17 -17.44
C ARG A 163 -19.62 -9.56 -18.30
N ASP A 164 -19.47 -10.57 -19.15
CA ASP A 164 -20.50 -10.96 -20.13
C ASP A 164 -21.71 -11.64 -19.45
N TYR A 165 -21.56 -12.00 -18.17
CA TYR A 165 -22.57 -12.65 -17.33
C TYR A 165 -23.08 -11.76 -16.19
N CYS A 166 -22.66 -10.49 -16.13
CA CYS A 166 -23.16 -9.54 -15.15
C CYS A 166 -24.61 -9.14 -15.44
N THR A 167 -25.47 -9.18 -14.42
CA THR A 167 -26.91 -8.82 -14.50
C THR A 167 -27.28 -7.62 -13.64
N THR A 168 -26.44 -7.27 -12.65
CA THR A 168 -26.66 -6.14 -11.74
C THR A 168 -25.46 -5.20 -11.73
N SER A 169 -25.69 -3.94 -11.37
CA SER A 169 -24.63 -2.95 -11.16
C SER A 169 -23.60 -3.40 -10.12
N LYS A 170 -24.04 -4.12 -9.07
CA LYS A 170 -23.14 -4.71 -8.07
C LYS A 170 -22.18 -5.74 -8.68
N HIS A 171 -22.65 -6.56 -9.63
CA HIS A 171 -21.78 -7.52 -10.33
C HIS A 171 -20.71 -6.80 -11.17
N VAL A 172 -21.07 -5.70 -11.82
CA VAL A 172 -20.14 -4.87 -12.60
C VAL A 172 -19.08 -4.26 -11.69
N ILE A 173 -19.48 -3.66 -10.57
CA ILE A 173 -18.56 -3.05 -9.61
C ILE A 173 -17.61 -4.11 -9.03
N HIS A 174 -18.13 -5.26 -8.58
CA HIS A 174 -17.31 -6.37 -8.06
C HIS A 174 -16.25 -6.81 -9.07
N THR A 175 -16.67 -7.04 -10.32
CA THR A 175 -15.77 -7.42 -11.41
C THR A 175 -14.69 -6.36 -11.67
N CYS A 176 -15.06 -5.08 -11.63
CA CYS A 176 -14.07 -4.00 -11.80
C CYS A 176 -13.08 -3.97 -10.64
N MET A 177 -13.52 -4.20 -9.40
CA MET A 177 -12.64 -4.24 -8.23
C MET A 177 -11.63 -5.40 -8.32
N SER A 178 -12.06 -6.61 -8.68
CA SER A 178 -11.15 -7.74 -8.87
C SER A 178 -10.16 -7.49 -10.02
N ALA A 179 -10.64 -6.94 -11.14
CA ALA A 179 -9.77 -6.58 -12.27
C ALA A 179 -8.75 -5.49 -11.91
N ILE A 180 -9.13 -4.50 -11.10
CA ILE A 180 -8.23 -3.45 -10.59
C ILE A 180 -7.15 -4.07 -9.70
N LEU A 181 -7.53 -4.93 -8.75
CA LEU A 181 -6.59 -5.60 -7.85
C LEU A 181 -5.49 -6.34 -8.63
N VAL A 182 -5.89 -7.23 -9.55
CA VAL A 182 -4.91 -7.99 -10.36
C VAL A 182 -4.10 -7.09 -11.27
N SER A 183 -4.70 -6.04 -11.85
CA SER A 183 -3.98 -5.10 -12.72
C SER A 183 -2.92 -4.29 -11.97
N ILE A 184 -3.18 -3.94 -10.70
CA ILE A 184 -2.21 -3.29 -9.81
C ILE A 184 -1.02 -4.22 -9.59
N GLU A 185 -1.26 -5.49 -9.29
CA GLU A 185 -0.20 -6.48 -9.04
C GLU A 185 0.62 -6.82 -10.28
N MET A 186 -0.01 -6.82 -11.47
CA MET A 186 0.67 -6.96 -12.75
C MET A 186 1.45 -5.70 -13.17
N GLY A 187 1.27 -4.57 -12.47
CA GLY A 187 1.86 -3.28 -12.84
C GLY A 187 1.23 -2.61 -14.07
N GLN A 188 0.03 -3.03 -14.49
CA GLN A 188 -0.66 -2.55 -15.70
C GLN A 188 -1.66 -1.44 -15.38
N PHE A 189 -1.17 -0.23 -15.07
CA PHE A 189 -1.99 0.91 -14.61
C PHE A 189 -2.93 1.50 -15.67
N THR A 190 -2.69 1.20 -16.95
CA THR A 190 -3.63 1.54 -18.02
C THR A 190 -4.96 0.83 -17.82
N HIS A 191 -4.93 -0.47 -17.50
CA HIS A 191 -6.13 -1.24 -17.18
C HIS A 191 -6.81 -0.69 -15.92
N VAL A 192 -6.05 -0.38 -14.88
CA VAL A 192 -6.59 0.21 -13.64
C VAL A 192 -7.40 1.46 -13.94
N THR A 193 -6.86 2.37 -14.77
CA THR A 193 -7.56 3.60 -15.15
C THR A 193 -8.87 3.30 -15.89
N SER A 194 -8.86 2.37 -16.85
CA SER A 194 -10.06 1.98 -17.60
C SER A 194 -11.16 1.36 -16.72
N TYR A 195 -10.79 0.46 -15.81
CA TYR A 195 -11.75 -0.19 -14.91
C TYR A 195 -12.26 0.76 -13.82
N VAL A 196 -11.44 1.68 -13.33
CA VAL A 196 -11.88 2.75 -12.44
C VAL A 196 -12.93 3.61 -13.14
N SER A 197 -12.65 4.11 -14.35
CA SER A 197 -13.63 4.91 -15.10
C SER A 197 -14.93 4.17 -15.38
N LYS A 198 -14.84 2.86 -15.64
CA LYS A 198 -16.02 2.01 -15.83
C LYS A 198 -16.85 1.84 -14.55
N ALA A 199 -16.19 1.63 -13.41
CA ALA A 199 -16.88 1.52 -12.12
C ALA A 199 -17.53 2.85 -11.71
N GLU A 200 -16.85 3.99 -11.95
CA GLU A 200 -17.37 5.33 -11.66
C GLU A 200 -18.59 5.70 -12.52
N GLN A 201 -18.70 5.18 -13.74
CA GLN A 201 -19.91 5.33 -14.58
C GLN A 201 -21.13 4.61 -13.99
N THR A 202 -20.93 3.64 -13.09
CA THR A 202 -22.00 2.89 -12.42
C THR A 202 -22.32 3.51 -11.04
N ALA A 203 -22.44 4.84 -10.98
CA ALA A 203 -22.44 5.60 -9.73
C ALA A 203 -23.61 5.29 -8.79
N GLU A 204 -24.78 4.91 -9.32
CA GLU A 204 -26.01 4.67 -8.54
C GLU A 204 -25.89 3.50 -7.54
N ALA A 205 -24.92 2.60 -7.74
CA ALA A 205 -24.72 1.42 -6.90
C ALA A 205 -23.42 1.46 -6.08
N LEU A 206 -22.71 2.61 -6.06
CA LEU A 206 -21.45 2.73 -5.33
C LEU A 206 -21.68 3.04 -3.85
N GLU A 207 -21.28 2.10 -3.00
CA GLU A 207 -21.20 2.31 -1.55
C GLU A 207 -20.00 3.22 -1.21
N PRO A 208 -20.07 4.07 -0.18
CA PRO A 208 -19.01 5.01 0.18
C PRO A 208 -17.60 4.39 0.35
N PRO A 209 -17.44 3.19 0.95
CA PRO A 209 -16.14 2.52 1.02
C PRO A 209 -15.59 2.18 -0.37
N THR A 210 -16.43 1.73 -1.29
CA THR A 210 -16.04 1.40 -2.67
C THR A 210 -15.58 2.65 -3.43
N VAL A 211 -16.25 3.79 -3.24
CA VAL A 211 -15.80 5.07 -3.80
C VAL A 211 -14.38 5.38 -3.32
N SER A 212 -14.12 5.23 -2.02
CA SER A 212 -12.78 5.48 -1.45
C SER A 212 -11.71 4.54 -2.02
N LYS A 213 -12.04 3.25 -2.22
CA LYS A 213 -11.15 2.28 -2.90
C LYS A 213 -10.84 2.69 -4.34
N LEU A 214 -11.86 3.09 -5.11
CA LEU A 214 -11.69 3.56 -6.49
C LEU A 214 -10.83 4.82 -6.57
N ARG A 215 -11.02 5.78 -5.65
CA ARG A 215 -10.16 6.98 -5.57
C ARG A 215 -8.71 6.63 -5.26
N CYS A 216 -8.47 5.68 -4.35
CA CYS A 216 -7.12 5.19 -4.07
C CYS A 216 -6.48 4.54 -5.30
N ALA A 217 -7.19 3.65 -5.99
CA ALA A 217 -6.71 3.00 -7.20
C ALA A 217 -6.41 4.01 -8.34
N ALA A 218 -7.28 5.01 -8.51
CA ALA A 218 -7.06 6.12 -9.44
C ALA A 218 -5.81 6.94 -9.09
N GLY A 219 -5.63 7.23 -7.79
CA GLY A 219 -4.47 7.94 -7.27
C GLY A 219 -3.17 7.20 -7.59
N LEU A 220 -3.12 5.89 -7.33
CA LEU A 220 -1.99 5.02 -7.65
C LEU A 220 -1.70 4.98 -9.16
N ALA A 221 -2.72 4.86 -10.01
CA ALA A 221 -2.54 4.87 -11.46
C ALA A 221 -1.96 6.20 -11.97
N HIS A 222 -2.43 7.34 -11.43
CA HIS A 222 -1.86 8.64 -11.75
C HIS A 222 -0.44 8.83 -11.23
N LEU A 223 -0.12 8.24 -10.09
CA LEU A 223 1.21 8.23 -9.51
C LEU A 223 2.22 7.57 -10.45
N GLU A 224 1.84 6.41 -10.98
CA GLU A 224 2.66 5.64 -11.93
C GLU A 224 2.83 6.34 -13.27
N ALA A 225 1.78 7.05 -13.71
CA ALA A 225 1.79 7.90 -14.89
C ALA A 225 2.53 9.24 -14.66
N LYS A 226 3.12 9.46 -13.48
CA LYS A 226 3.84 10.69 -13.09
C LYS A 226 2.97 11.96 -13.13
N LYS A 227 1.64 11.80 -13.02
CA LYS A 227 0.67 12.89 -12.99
C LYS A 227 0.38 13.29 -11.54
N TYR A 228 1.40 13.77 -10.82
CA TYR A 228 1.34 14.00 -9.37
C TYR A 228 0.22 14.94 -8.93
N LYS A 229 -0.11 15.97 -9.73
CA LYS A 229 -1.23 16.89 -9.42
C LYS A 229 -2.58 16.19 -9.41
N LEU A 230 -2.80 15.26 -10.33
CA LEU A 230 -4.03 14.46 -10.39
C LEU A 230 -4.04 13.40 -9.30
N ALA A 231 -2.90 12.76 -9.05
CA ALA A 231 -2.75 11.80 -7.96
C ALA A 231 -3.09 12.43 -6.59
N ALA A 232 -2.54 13.62 -6.31
CA ALA A 232 -2.84 14.37 -5.09
C ALA A 232 -4.34 14.63 -4.94
N ARG A 233 -5.00 15.13 -5.98
CA ARG A 233 -6.46 15.36 -5.95
C ARG A 233 -7.24 14.10 -5.61
N LYS A 234 -6.89 12.96 -6.23
CA LYS A 234 -7.56 11.68 -5.94
C LYS A 234 -7.34 11.19 -4.51
N PHE A 235 -6.13 11.31 -3.96
CA PHE A 235 -5.86 10.93 -2.57
C PHE A 235 -6.54 11.86 -1.55
N LEU A 236 -6.65 13.16 -1.84
CA LEU A 236 -7.32 14.14 -0.97
C LEU A 236 -8.86 14.00 -0.96
N GLU A 237 -9.43 13.35 -1.97
CA GLU A 237 -10.85 13.02 -2.11
C GLU A 237 -11.25 11.72 -1.37
N VAL A 238 -10.29 10.98 -0.79
CA VAL A 238 -10.55 9.72 -0.08
C VAL A 238 -11.23 9.99 1.26
N SER A 239 -12.28 9.24 1.58
CA SER A 239 -12.96 9.32 2.88
C SER A 239 -12.18 8.57 3.97
N PRO A 240 -12.09 9.10 5.20
CA PRO A 240 -11.51 8.39 6.36
C PRO A 240 -12.18 7.04 6.66
N GLU A 241 -13.42 6.85 6.21
CA GLU A 241 -14.16 5.59 6.31
C GLU A 241 -13.47 4.40 5.61
N LEU A 242 -12.47 4.66 4.76
CA LEU A 242 -11.64 3.61 4.16
C LEU A 242 -11.05 2.67 5.22
N GLY A 243 -10.57 3.23 6.34
CA GLY A 243 -9.93 2.45 7.41
C GLY A 243 -8.97 1.38 6.88
N ASN A 244 -9.12 0.16 7.39
CA ASN A 244 -8.31 -1.00 6.97
C ASN A 244 -8.98 -1.85 5.87
N SER A 245 -10.04 -1.33 5.22
CA SER A 245 -10.86 -2.12 4.29
C SER A 245 -10.18 -2.40 2.95
N TYR A 246 -9.03 -1.76 2.67
CA TYR A 246 -8.30 -1.87 1.40
C TYR A 246 -6.80 -2.17 1.56
N ASN A 247 -6.43 -2.76 2.70
CA ASN A 247 -5.05 -3.08 3.06
C ASN A 247 -4.41 -4.16 2.15
N GLU A 248 -5.22 -4.83 1.32
CA GLU A 248 -4.76 -5.67 0.22
C GLU A 248 -4.07 -4.87 -0.90
N VAL A 249 -4.28 -3.54 -0.97
CA VAL A 249 -3.66 -2.63 -1.95
C VAL A 249 -2.88 -1.51 -1.27
N ILE A 250 -3.51 -0.76 -0.35
CA ILE A 250 -2.96 0.48 0.23
C ILE A 250 -3.43 0.69 1.66
N ALA A 251 -2.53 1.17 2.52
CA ALA A 251 -2.86 1.53 3.90
C ALA A 251 -3.23 3.01 4.02
N PRO A 252 -4.01 3.44 5.03
CA PRO A 252 -4.30 4.85 5.30
C PRO A 252 -3.05 5.74 5.41
N GLN A 253 -1.96 5.21 5.97
CA GLN A 253 -0.67 5.89 6.08
C GLN A 253 -0.05 6.18 4.70
N ASP A 254 -0.21 5.26 3.74
CA ASP A 254 0.24 5.48 2.37
C ASP A 254 -0.60 6.58 1.70
N VAL A 255 -1.92 6.63 1.95
CA VAL A 255 -2.79 7.70 1.42
C VAL A 255 -2.35 9.07 1.93
N ALA A 256 -2.07 9.18 3.24
CA ALA A 256 -1.54 10.40 3.86
C ALA A 256 -0.20 10.82 3.21
N THR A 257 0.72 9.88 3.10
CA THR A 257 2.07 10.12 2.58
C THR A 257 2.04 10.48 1.10
N TYR A 258 1.36 9.70 0.26
CA TYR A 258 1.32 9.92 -1.18
C TYR A 258 0.52 11.18 -1.52
N GLY A 259 -0.62 11.40 -0.84
CA GLY A 259 -1.43 12.60 -1.00
C GLY A 259 -0.68 13.87 -0.59
N GLY A 260 -0.07 13.86 0.60
CA GLY A 260 0.66 15.00 1.16
C GLY A 260 1.90 15.36 0.34
N LEU A 261 2.71 14.37 -0.02
CA LEU A 261 3.91 14.58 -0.82
C LEU A 261 3.57 15.02 -2.26
N CYS A 262 2.57 14.42 -2.90
CA CYS A 262 2.15 14.85 -4.23
C CYS A 262 1.56 16.27 -4.22
N ALA A 263 0.79 16.63 -3.18
CA ALA A 263 0.28 17.98 -3.02
C ALA A 263 1.42 18.99 -2.86
N LEU A 264 2.38 18.74 -1.98
CA LEU A 264 3.56 19.60 -1.80
C LEU A 264 4.38 19.76 -3.09
N ALA A 265 4.44 18.72 -3.92
CA ALA A 265 5.18 18.77 -5.18
C ALA A 265 4.52 19.65 -6.24
N SER A 266 3.18 19.74 -6.23
CA SER A 266 2.40 20.11 -7.41
C SER A 266 1.40 21.24 -7.21
N PHE A 267 0.95 21.48 -5.98
CA PHE A 267 -0.02 22.53 -5.66
C PHE A 267 0.67 23.87 -5.42
N ASP A 268 -0.06 24.95 -5.66
CA ASP A 268 0.33 26.28 -5.22
C ASP A 268 -0.06 26.49 -3.74
N ARG A 269 0.33 27.64 -3.17
CA ARG A 269 0.09 27.96 -1.76
C ARG A 269 -1.41 28.03 -1.42
N MET A 270 -2.26 28.44 -2.37
CA MET A 270 -3.70 28.56 -2.17
C MET A 270 -4.39 27.19 -2.22
N GLU A 271 -4.02 26.35 -3.20
CA GLU A 271 -4.48 24.97 -3.32
C GLU A 271 -4.03 24.14 -2.10
N LEU A 272 -2.81 24.34 -1.60
CA LEU A 272 -2.32 23.64 -0.42
C LEU A 272 -3.12 24.01 0.83
N LYS A 273 -3.40 25.29 1.04
CA LYS A 273 -4.23 25.73 2.17
C LYS A 273 -5.64 25.14 2.08
N SER A 274 -6.33 25.41 0.98
CA SER A 274 -7.74 25.05 0.80
C SER A 274 -8.01 23.53 0.73
N LYS A 275 -7.14 22.76 0.07
CA LYS A 275 -7.40 21.34 -0.20
C LYS A 275 -6.71 20.37 0.76
N VAL A 276 -5.71 20.83 1.51
CA VAL A 276 -4.90 19.97 2.39
C VAL A 276 -5.02 20.42 3.84
N ILE A 277 -4.72 21.68 4.14
CA ILE A 277 -4.72 22.20 5.53
C ILE A 277 -6.15 22.37 6.06
N ASP A 278 -7.02 22.99 5.26
CA ASP A 278 -8.40 23.28 5.63
C ASP A 278 -9.34 22.08 5.39
N ASN A 279 -8.83 20.95 4.85
CA ASN A 279 -9.62 19.76 4.54
C ASN A 279 -9.72 18.83 5.77
N PRO A 280 -10.90 18.73 6.42
CA PRO A 280 -11.06 17.92 7.63
C PRO A 280 -10.91 16.42 7.36
N ASN A 281 -11.29 15.95 6.17
CA ASN A 281 -11.17 14.54 5.81
C ASN A 281 -9.70 14.13 5.71
N PHE A 282 -8.89 14.94 5.02
CA PHE A 282 -7.48 14.65 4.85
C PHE A 282 -6.66 14.84 6.14
N ARG A 283 -7.11 15.73 7.04
CA ARG A 283 -6.49 15.88 8.36
C ARG A 283 -6.47 14.58 9.16
N ASN A 284 -7.53 13.77 9.11
CA ASN A 284 -7.57 12.46 9.78
C ASN A 284 -6.44 11.53 9.28
N PHE A 285 -6.13 11.56 7.99
CA PHE A 285 -5.02 10.78 7.43
C PHE A 285 -3.66 11.35 7.86
N LEU A 286 -3.51 12.68 7.88
CA LEU A 286 -2.27 13.34 8.32
C LEU A 286 -1.95 13.13 9.80
N GLU A 287 -2.95 12.86 10.64
CA GLU A 287 -2.75 12.50 12.05
C GLU A 287 -2.07 11.13 12.21
N LEU A 288 -2.19 10.23 11.22
CA LEU A 288 -1.52 8.94 11.21
C LEU A 288 -0.02 9.03 10.88
N VAL A 289 0.41 10.11 10.22
CA VAL A 289 1.79 10.33 9.79
C VAL A 289 2.20 11.77 10.15
N PRO A 290 2.49 12.04 11.43
CA PRO A 290 2.76 13.39 11.93
C PRO A 290 3.95 14.05 11.21
N GLU A 291 4.92 13.27 10.73
CA GLU A 291 6.09 13.76 10.01
C GLU A 291 5.71 14.46 8.71
N VAL A 292 4.73 13.91 7.97
CA VAL A 292 4.23 14.51 6.72
C VAL A 292 3.39 15.74 7.03
N ARG A 293 2.60 15.72 8.10
CA ARG A 293 1.81 16.87 8.55
C ARG A 293 2.70 18.06 8.89
N GLU A 294 3.73 17.84 9.70
CA GLU A 294 4.71 18.87 10.08
C GLU A 294 5.43 19.42 8.86
N LEU A 295 5.86 18.55 7.93
CA LEU A 295 6.48 18.96 6.68
C LEU A 295 5.59 19.89 5.84
N ILE A 296 4.27 19.64 5.80
CA ILE A 296 3.31 20.49 5.08
C ILE A 296 3.16 21.85 5.77
N HIS A 297 3.04 21.88 7.11
CA HIS A 297 2.93 23.12 7.87
C HIS A 297 4.21 23.96 7.81
N ASP A 298 5.38 23.34 7.87
CA ASP A 298 6.68 24.00 7.73
C ASP A 298 6.82 24.65 6.35
N PHE A 299 6.39 23.95 5.29
CA PHE A 299 6.39 24.51 3.94
C PHE A 299 5.43 25.70 3.81
N TYR A 300 4.24 25.61 4.39
CA TYR A 300 3.24 26.68 4.32
C TYR A 300 3.60 27.93 5.13
N SER A 301 4.19 27.75 6.31
CA SER A 301 4.59 28.84 7.24
C SER A 301 5.83 29.61 6.79
N SER A 302 6.44 29.25 5.66
CA SER A 302 7.64 29.92 5.09
C SER A 302 8.87 29.90 5.99
N HIS A 303 8.91 29.06 7.03
CA HIS A 303 10.13 28.82 7.81
C HIS A 303 11.13 28.02 6.98
N CYS A 304 11.82 28.68 6.05
CA CYS A 304 12.76 28.02 5.14
C CYS A 304 13.89 27.28 5.88
N ALA A 305 14.24 27.73 7.10
CA ALA A 305 15.23 27.09 7.95
C ALA A 305 14.72 25.81 8.66
N LEU A 306 13.50 25.81 9.23
CA LEU A 306 12.88 24.59 9.76
C LEU A 306 12.48 23.65 8.62
N TYR A 307 11.89 24.15 7.53
CA TYR A 307 11.65 23.37 6.33
C TYR A 307 12.94 22.74 5.80
N CYS A 308 14.10 23.41 5.80
CA CYS A 308 15.37 22.78 5.43
C CYS A 308 15.89 21.76 6.46
N LYS A 309 15.63 21.93 7.77
CA LYS A 309 15.97 20.96 8.82
C LYS A 309 15.04 19.75 8.79
N SER A 310 13.73 19.96 8.80
CA SER A 310 12.68 18.96 8.54
C SER A 310 12.87 18.30 7.18
N LYS A 311 13.38 18.99 6.16
CA LYS A 311 13.82 18.40 4.86
C LYS A 311 15.09 17.60 4.99
N LYS A 312 16.09 17.95 5.81
CA LYS A 312 17.27 17.09 6.02
C LYS A 312 16.94 15.87 6.89
N PHE A 313 16.02 16.01 7.82
CA PHE A 313 15.51 14.93 8.66
C PHE A 313 14.59 14.02 7.86
N CYS A 314 13.58 14.58 7.18
CA CYS A 314 12.70 13.83 6.30
C CYS A 314 13.44 13.31 5.06
N VAL A 315 14.16 14.11 4.28
CA VAL A 315 14.98 13.54 3.19
C VAL A 315 16.04 12.62 3.79
N GLY A 316 16.60 12.84 4.98
CA GLY A 316 17.44 11.83 5.66
C GLY A 316 16.69 10.50 5.85
N THR A 317 15.61 10.48 6.61
CA THR A 317 14.79 9.31 6.91
C THR A 317 14.14 8.70 5.67
N TRP A 318 13.55 9.50 4.77
CA TRP A 318 12.86 9.14 3.51
C TRP A 318 13.77 8.98 2.28
N TYR A 319 15.06 9.36 2.31
CA TYR A 319 16.08 9.10 1.26
C TYR A 319 17.07 8.03 1.72
N ILE A 320 17.32 7.90 3.02
CA ILE A 320 17.87 6.67 3.62
C ILE A 320 16.83 5.56 3.45
N ASP A 321 15.53 5.81 3.69
CA ASP A 321 14.43 4.94 3.26
C ASP A 321 14.30 4.93 1.74
N GLY A 322 14.28 6.02 0.98
CA GLY A 322 14.16 5.95 -0.49
C GLY A 322 15.29 5.15 -1.17
N ARG A 323 16.48 5.10 -0.55
CA ARG A 323 17.57 4.18 -0.92
C ARG A 323 17.37 2.76 -0.37
N ARG A 324 16.86 2.58 0.85
CA ARG A 324 16.56 1.27 1.53
C ARG A 324 15.17 0.68 1.25
N PHE A 325 14.27 1.41 0.61
CA PHE A 325 12.83 1.23 0.45
C PHE A 325 12.37 1.96 -0.84
N ARG A 326 12.66 1.41 -2.02
CA ARG A 326 11.91 1.81 -3.24
C ARG A 326 10.52 1.17 -3.28
N ILE A 327 9.63 1.48 -2.35
CA ILE A 327 8.23 1.00 -2.48
C ILE A 327 7.75 1.40 -3.88
N PHE A 328 7.17 0.45 -4.63
CA PHE A 328 7.02 0.46 -6.09
C PHE A 328 6.61 1.84 -6.66
N TYR A 329 5.72 2.53 -5.93
CA TYR A 329 5.16 3.85 -6.25
C TYR A 329 5.91 5.06 -5.67
N PHE A 330 6.61 4.90 -4.55
CA PHE A 330 7.26 5.99 -3.80
C PHE A 330 8.45 6.61 -4.56
N ASN A 331 9.14 5.78 -5.34
CA ASN A 331 10.37 6.14 -6.03
C ASN A 331 10.18 7.20 -7.13
N LYS A 332 9.07 7.12 -7.88
CA LYS A 332 8.73 8.11 -8.92
C LYS A 332 8.34 9.47 -8.32
N VAL A 333 7.72 9.45 -7.14
CA VAL A 333 7.25 10.64 -6.43
C VAL A 333 8.43 11.36 -5.81
N LEU A 334 9.29 10.64 -5.09
CA LEU A 334 10.44 11.19 -4.41
C LEU A 334 11.46 11.80 -5.39
N ASP A 335 11.77 11.15 -6.53
CA ASP A 335 12.69 11.71 -7.53
C ASP A 335 12.17 13.01 -8.17
N PHE A 336 10.86 13.07 -8.47
CA PHE A 336 10.24 14.29 -9.00
C PHE A 336 10.17 15.40 -7.95
N ILE A 337 9.79 15.04 -6.72
CA ILE A 337 9.78 15.93 -5.56
C ILE A 337 11.16 16.51 -5.34
N LEU A 338 12.20 15.67 -5.25
CA LEU A 338 13.57 16.11 -5.06
C LEU A 338 14.01 17.03 -6.20
N ARG A 339 13.77 16.69 -7.47
CA ARG A 339 14.13 17.56 -8.62
C ARG A 339 13.43 18.92 -8.58
N ARG A 340 12.12 18.95 -8.31
CA ARG A 340 11.34 20.20 -8.22
C ARG A 340 11.64 20.98 -6.94
N TRP A 341 12.00 20.30 -5.85
CA TRP A 341 12.38 20.88 -4.56
C TRP A 341 13.83 21.39 -4.54
N PHE A 342 14.72 20.87 -5.36
CA PHE A 342 16.04 21.48 -5.63
C PHE A 342 15.88 22.72 -6.51
N PHE A 343 15.00 22.69 -7.51
CA PHE A 343 14.71 23.85 -8.37
C PHE A 343 14.00 24.99 -7.61
N ASN A 344 13.00 24.68 -6.78
CA ASN A 344 12.35 25.67 -5.92
C ASN A 344 13.22 26.10 -4.73
N ALA A 345 14.06 25.23 -4.15
CA ALA A 345 15.06 25.67 -3.17
C ALA A 345 16.09 26.62 -3.80
N GLY A 346 16.45 26.44 -5.08
CA GLY A 346 17.22 27.42 -5.85
C GLY A 346 16.51 28.77 -5.92
N LYS A 347 15.22 28.81 -6.30
CA LYS A 347 14.44 30.06 -6.33
C LYS A 347 14.25 30.71 -4.95
N ILE A 348 14.00 29.90 -3.92
CA ILE A 348 13.78 30.35 -2.53
C ILE A 348 15.10 30.85 -1.90
N ALA A 349 16.21 30.15 -2.14
CA ALA A 349 17.55 30.59 -1.74
C ALA A 349 17.96 31.88 -2.48
N TYR A 350 17.62 32.02 -3.77
CA TYR A 350 17.79 33.26 -4.51
C TYR A 350 16.96 34.39 -3.88
N THR A 351 15.69 34.19 -3.52
CA THR A 351 14.87 35.22 -2.86
C THR A 351 15.36 35.56 -1.44
N CYS A 352 15.83 34.60 -0.65
CA CYS A 352 16.45 34.87 0.66
C CYS A 352 17.82 35.56 0.55
N SER A 353 18.57 35.31 -0.53
CA SER A 353 19.86 35.98 -0.78
C SER A 353 19.71 37.42 -1.29
N ILE A 354 18.58 37.74 -1.95
CA ILE A 354 18.30 39.07 -2.51
C ILE A 354 17.65 40.01 -1.48
N PHE A 355 16.95 39.49 -0.46
CA PHE A 355 16.39 40.29 0.64
C PHE A 355 16.85 39.80 2.03
N PRO A 356 18.08 40.14 2.48
CA PRO A 356 18.60 39.71 3.78
C PRO A 356 17.92 40.38 4.99
N ARG A 357 17.12 41.43 4.78
CA ARG A 357 16.60 42.28 5.88
C ARG A 357 15.19 41.95 6.37
N ALA A 358 14.51 40.97 5.78
CA ALA A 358 13.12 40.63 6.17
C ALA A 358 13.00 39.37 7.07
N CYS A 359 14.11 38.69 7.39
CA CYS A 359 14.10 37.48 8.24
C CYS A 359 14.61 37.70 9.67
N HIS A 360 14.84 38.95 10.08
CA HIS A 360 15.03 39.31 11.48
C HIS A 360 13.97 40.32 11.91
N GLN A 361 12.74 39.82 12.06
CA GLN A 361 11.77 40.30 13.04
C GLN A 361 10.65 39.27 13.20
#